data_AF-A0A1C0ARG7-F1
#
_entry.id   AF-A0A1C0ARG7-F1
#
_cell.length_a   1.000
_cell.length_b   1.000
_cell.length_c   1.000
_cell.angle_alpha   90.00
_cell.angle_beta   90.00
_cell.angle_gamma   90.00
#
_symmetry.space_group_name_H-M   'P 1'
#
loop_
_entity.id
_entity.type
_entity.pdbx_description
1 polymer ?
#
loop_
_entity_poly.entity_id
_entity_poly.type
_entity_poly.pdbx_seq_one_letter_code
_entity_poly.pdbx_strand_id
1 'polypeptide(L)'
;MNILDYLVHGAEWFIGLFREGADTFTAWMTGIVPLVLVLLIAMNSLIALIGEERINKLAAKAGKNVISRYLILPFFGSFFLTNPMAFTLGRFLPEAHKPGYYASVAQMMHTSNGLFPHNNPAELFVWMGIAQGIMSLGLNTGDLAVRYLLLGAVLNFFGGWVTDFTTKFVAKQQGVTLSTQVKASHV
;
A
#
# COMPACT_ATOMS: atom_id res chain seq x y z
N MET A 1 -9.55 -14.23 -48.37
CA MET A 1 -9.87 -12.96 -47.70
C MET A 1 -9.32 -11.83 -48.56
N ASN A 2 -10.15 -10.88 -48.98
CA ASN A 2 -9.72 -9.77 -49.82
C ASN A 2 -9.18 -8.61 -48.95
N ILE A 3 -8.58 -7.59 -49.56
CA ILE A 3 -8.01 -6.42 -48.83
C ILE A 3 -9.07 -5.68 -47.98
N LEU A 4 -10.31 -5.61 -48.45
CA LEU A 4 -11.40 -4.96 -47.72
C LEU A 4 -11.72 -5.72 -46.42
N ASP A 5 -11.75 -7.04 -46.45
CA ASP A 5 -11.99 -7.89 -45.28
C ASP A 5 -10.91 -7.67 -44.20
N TYR A 6 -9.64 -7.53 -44.59
CA TYR A 6 -8.55 -7.23 -43.64
C TYR A 6 -8.69 -5.83 -43.02
N LEU A 7 -9.10 -4.84 -43.81
CA LEU A 7 -9.32 -3.47 -43.33
C LEU A 7 -10.52 -3.39 -42.39
N VAL A 8 -11.61 -4.08 -42.70
CA VAL A 8 -12.80 -4.17 -41.84
C VAL A 8 -12.45 -4.86 -40.52
N HIS A 9 -11.78 -6.02 -40.58
CA HIS A 9 -11.39 -6.74 -39.36
C HIS A 9 -10.43 -5.93 -38.49
N GLY A 10 -9.48 -5.21 -39.10
CA GLY A 10 -8.59 -4.29 -38.39
C GLY A 10 -9.34 -3.14 -37.71
N ALA A 11 -10.33 -2.56 -38.38
CA ALA A 11 -11.16 -1.51 -37.81
C ALA A 11 -12.08 -2.01 -36.68
N GLU A 12 -12.67 -3.20 -36.82
CA GLU A 12 -13.47 -3.86 -35.79
C GLU A 12 -12.64 -4.16 -34.54
N TRP A 13 -11.43 -4.71 -34.70
CA TRP A 13 -10.51 -4.95 -33.60
C TRP A 13 -10.12 -3.64 -32.91
N PHE A 14 -9.78 -2.60 -33.69
CA PHE A 14 -9.42 -1.30 -33.16
C PHE A 14 -10.55 -0.70 -32.34
N ILE A 15 -11.77 -0.61 -32.87
CA ILE A 15 -12.93 -0.07 -32.14
C ILE A 15 -13.33 -0.97 -30.96
N GLY A 16 -13.21 -2.30 -31.10
CA GLY A 16 -13.47 -3.25 -30.03
C GLY A 16 -12.60 -3.00 -28.79
N LEU A 17 -11.30 -2.71 -28.98
CA LEU A 17 -10.40 -2.36 -27.89
C LEU A 17 -10.87 -1.11 -27.13
N PHE A 18 -11.32 -0.06 -27.83
CA PHE A 18 -11.81 1.16 -27.17
C PHE A 18 -13.17 0.93 -26.48
N ARG A 19 -14.04 0.08 -27.03
CA ARG A 19 -15.31 -0.29 -26.39
C ARG A 19 -15.06 -1.01 -25.05
N GLU A 20 -14.21 -2.02 -25.05
CA GLU A 20 -13.84 -2.73 -23.81
C GLU A 20 -13.20 -1.81 -22.78
N GLY A 21 -12.35 -0.87 -23.23
CA GLY A 21 -11.79 0.17 -22.36
C GLY A 21 -12.87 1.09 -21.75
N ALA A 22 -13.85 1.50 -22.55
CA ALA A 22 -14.96 2.35 -22.09
C ALA A 22 -15.87 1.62 -21.10
N ASP A 23 -16.18 0.35 -21.35
CA ASP A 23 -17.00 -0.48 -20.46
C ASP A 23 -16.28 -0.70 -19.12
N THR A 24 -14.98 -1.00 -19.15
CA THR A 24 -14.14 -1.11 -17.94
C THR A 24 -14.12 0.18 -17.14
N PHE A 25 -13.89 1.32 -17.80
CA PHE A 25 -13.88 2.62 -17.15
C PHE A 25 -15.23 2.95 -16.50
N THR A 26 -16.32 2.69 -17.21
CA THR A 26 -17.68 2.91 -16.71
C THR A 26 -18.00 2.04 -15.49
N ALA A 27 -17.57 0.77 -15.52
CA ALA A 27 -17.71 -0.13 -14.38
C ALA A 27 -16.93 0.37 -13.15
N TRP A 28 -15.74 0.94 -13.33
CA TRP A 28 -14.99 1.54 -12.22
C TRP A 28 -15.69 2.79 -11.67
N MET A 29 -16.17 3.68 -12.55
CA MET A 29 -16.84 4.93 -12.17
C MET A 29 -18.17 4.71 -11.46
N THR A 30 -18.86 3.60 -11.73
CA THR A 30 -20.13 3.23 -11.09
C THR A 30 -19.98 2.26 -9.91
N GLY A 31 -18.79 1.66 -9.74
CA GLY A 31 -18.49 0.69 -8.68
C GLY A 31 -17.46 1.20 -7.69
N ILE A 32 -16.19 0.87 -7.94
CA ILE A 32 -15.10 1.03 -6.97
C ILE A 32 -14.76 2.49 -6.68
N VAL A 33 -14.83 3.39 -7.66
CA VAL A 33 -14.41 4.80 -7.48
C VAL A 33 -15.29 5.52 -6.44
N PRO A 34 -16.65 5.50 -6.52
CA PRO A 34 -17.50 6.07 -5.48
C PRO A 34 -17.28 5.45 -4.10
N LEU A 35 -17.13 4.12 -4.02
CA LEU A 35 -16.90 3.41 -2.76
C LEU A 35 -15.63 3.91 -2.07
N VAL A 36 -14.53 4.01 -2.83
CA VAL A 36 -13.24 4.48 -2.33
C VAL A 36 -13.30 5.95 -1.92
N LEU A 37 -14.00 6.79 -2.67
CA LEU A 37 -14.20 8.20 -2.32
C LEU A 37 -14.91 8.35 -0.95
N VAL A 38 -15.99 7.62 -0.73
CA VAL A 38 -16.72 7.64 0.55
C VAL A 38 -15.84 7.12 1.68
N LEU A 39 -15.08 6.04 1.45
CA LEU A 39 -14.15 5.50 2.43
C LEU A 39 -13.05 6.51 2.77
N LEU A 40 -12.47 7.19 1.78
CA LEU A 40 -11.47 8.26 1.98
C LEU A 40 -12.04 9.39 2.85
N ILE A 41 -13.25 9.87 2.57
CA ILE A 41 -13.90 10.92 3.37
C ILE A 41 -14.10 10.45 4.82
N ALA A 42 -14.63 9.24 5.01
CA ALA A 42 -14.90 8.67 6.33
C ALA A 42 -13.60 8.49 7.13
N MET A 43 -12.57 7.94 6.51
CA MET A 43 -11.28 7.71 7.14
C MET A 43 -10.57 9.02 7.47
N ASN A 44 -10.53 9.98 6.55
CA ASN A 44 -9.95 11.30 6.81
C ASN A 44 -10.66 12.02 7.97
N SER A 45 -11.98 11.86 8.07
CA SER A 45 -12.76 12.39 9.18
C SER A 45 -12.42 11.70 10.51
N LEU A 46 -12.28 10.37 10.51
CA LEU A 46 -11.87 9.60 11.68
C LEU A 46 -10.45 9.97 12.15
N ILE A 47 -9.52 10.14 11.23
CA ILE A 47 -8.15 10.57 11.51
C ILE A 47 -8.15 11.96 12.17
N ALA A 48 -8.94 12.90 11.62
CA ALA A 48 -9.11 14.23 12.21
C ALA A 48 -9.68 14.18 13.64
N LEU A 49 -10.61 13.25 13.91
CA LEU A 49 -11.18 13.04 15.25
C LEU A 49 -10.18 12.40 16.23
N ILE A 50 -9.33 11.48 15.77
CA ILE A 50 -8.29 10.85 16.62
C ILE A 50 -7.21 11.87 16.97
N GLY A 51 -6.83 12.72 16.02
CA GLY A 51 -5.78 13.71 16.15
C GLY A 51 -4.38 13.11 15.97
N GLU A 52 -3.51 13.84 15.24
CA GLU A 52 -2.15 13.41 14.93
C GLU A 52 -1.29 13.14 16.17
N GLU A 53 -1.54 13.86 17.27
CA GLU A 53 -0.75 13.73 18.49
C GLU A 53 -0.85 12.31 19.09
N ARG A 54 -2.02 11.67 19.00
CA ARG A 54 -2.21 10.30 19.50
C ARG A 54 -1.46 9.28 18.64
N ILE A 55 -1.48 9.49 17.33
CA ILE A 55 -0.76 8.66 16.36
C ILE A 55 0.76 8.80 16.58
N ASN A 56 1.25 10.02 16.75
CA ASN A 56 2.66 10.31 17.03
C ASN A 56 3.12 9.67 18.37
N LYS A 57 2.28 9.70 19.42
CA LYS A 57 2.58 9.04 20.70
C LYS A 57 2.69 7.52 20.57
N LEU A 58 1.84 6.90 19.75
CA LEU A 58 1.94 5.47 19.44
C LEU A 58 3.23 5.16 18.66
N ALA A 59 3.55 5.98 17.65
CA ALA A 59 4.75 5.82 16.83
C ALA A 59 6.04 5.93 17.65
N ALA A 60 6.11 6.89 18.59
CA ALA A 60 7.24 7.04 19.50
C ALA A 60 7.48 5.80 20.39
N LYS A 61 6.42 5.06 20.75
CA LYS A 61 6.53 3.83 21.55
C LYS A 61 6.88 2.61 20.70
N ALA A 62 6.52 2.62 19.41
CA ALA A 62 6.69 1.48 18.51
C ALA A 62 8.16 1.17 18.15
N GLY A 63 9.09 2.09 18.39
CA GLY A 63 10.52 1.88 18.13
C GLY A 63 11.21 0.83 19.02
N LYS A 64 10.57 0.38 20.11
CA LYS A 64 11.21 -0.46 21.14
C LYS A 64 11.30 -1.95 20.80
N ASN A 65 10.39 -2.48 19.97
CA ASN A 65 10.34 -3.89 19.60
C ASN A 65 10.20 -4.05 18.08
N VAL A 66 10.76 -5.13 17.54
CA VAL A 66 10.70 -5.48 16.11
C VAL A 66 9.26 -5.66 15.64
N ILE A 67 8.40 -6.32 16.43
CA ILE A 67 6.97 -6.50 16.09
C ILE A 67 6.24 -5.16 16.02
N SER A 68 6.44 -4.30 17.03
CA SER A 68 5.79 -2.99 17.02
C SER A 68 6.28 -2.14 15.86
N ARG A 69 7.55 -2.28 15.46
CA ARG A 69 8.15 -1.48 14.41
C ARG A 69 7.79 -1.91 12.99
N TYR A 70 7.69 -3.21 12.73
CA TYR A 70 7.51 -3.74 11.35
C TYR A 70 6.16 -4.40 11.09
N LEU A 71 5.32 -4.58 12.12
CA LEU A 71 3.95 -5.07 11.94
C LEU A 71 2.92 -4.04 12.37
N ILE A 72 2.98 -3.61 13.64
CA ILE A 72 1.96 -2.72 14.22
C ILE A 72 2.08 -1.31 13.62
N LEU A 73 3.24 -0.68 13.73
CA LEU A 73 3.43 0.69 13.25
C LEU A 73 3.14 0.84 11.76
N PRO A 74 3.59 -0.06 10.86
CA PRO A 74 3.26 0.01 9.45
C PRO A 74 1.77 -0.14 9.17
N PHE A 75 1.07 -1.06 9.85
CA PHE A 75 -0.38 -1.24 9.68
C PHE A 75 -1.16 -0.01 10.13
N PHE A 76 -0.86 0.53 11.32
CA PHE A 76 -1.51 1.74 11.81
C PHE A 76 -1.13 2.95 10.97
N GLY A 77 0.15 3.10 10.62
CA GLY A 77 0.60 4.16 9.73
C GLY A 77 -0.13 4.10 8.39
N SER A 78 -0.28 2.92 7.81
CA SER A 78 -0.97 2.79 6.53
C SER A 78 -2.45 3.07 6.60
N PHE A 79 -3.10 2.56 7.65
CA PHE A 79 -4.53 2.69 7.83
C PHE A 79 -4.97 4.13 8.17
N PHE A 80 -4.18 4.85 8.98
CA PHE A 80 -4.53 6.17 9.49
C PHE A 80 -3.80 7.34 8.82
N LEU A 81 -2.68 7.14 8.14
CA LEU A 81 -1.98 8.26 7.49
C LEU A 81 -1.98 8.14 5.98
N THR A 82 -2.25 6.97 5.42
CA THR A 82 -2.25 6.71 3.97
C THR A 82 -0.92 7.08 3.28
N ASN A 83 -0.80 6.73 2.00
CA ASN A 83 0.37 7.08 1.19
C ASN A 83 0.32 8.58 0.82
N PRO A 84 1.40 9.38 0.96
CA PRO A 84 2.73 9.07 1.49
C PRO A 84 2.95 9.41 2.97
N MET A 85 1.94 9.89 3.69
CA MET A 85 2.14 10.39 5.05
C MET A 85 2.52 9.28 6.04
N ALA A 86 2.15 8.02 5.81
CA ALA A 86 2.55 6.88 6.62
C ALA A 86 4.08 6.72 6.75
N PHE A 87 4.84 7.12 5.73
CA PHE A 87 6.31 7.07 5.75
C PHE A 87 6.91 8.02 6.79
N THR A 88 6.23 9.13 7.10
CA THR A 88 6.72 10.15 8.03
C THR A 88 6.89 9.64 9.46
N LEU A 89 6.16 8.58 9.87
CA LEU A 89 6.31 7.97 11.18
C LEU A 89 7.70 7.37 11.42
N GLY A 90 8.47 7.10 10.36
CA GLY A 90 9.87 6.68 10.46
C GLY A 90 10.74 7.71 11.18
N ARG A 91 10.32 8.98 11.28
CA ARG A 91 11.03 10.02 12.06
C ARG A 91 11.13 9.70 13.55
N PHE A 92 10.19 8.91 14.07
CA PHE A 92 10.16 8.48 15.48
C PHE A 92 11.02 7.25 15.76
N LEU A 93 11.66 6.68 14.73
CA LEU A 93 12.50 5.50 14.84
C LEU A 93 13.99 5.87 14.83
N PRO A 94 14.84 5.05 15.47
CA PRO A 94 16.28 5.17 15.32
C PRO A 94 16.69 5.10 13.85
N GLU A 95 17.73 5.83 13.49
CA GLU A 95 18.26 5.90 12.12
C GLU A 95 18.58 4.52 11.55
N ALA A 96 19.15 3.64 12.36
CA ALA A 96 19.47 2.25 11.99
C ALA A 96 18.26 1.42 11.54
N HIS A 97 17.03 1.86 11.85
CA HIS A 97 15.80 1.11 11.62
C HIS A 97 14.82 1.80 10.67
N LYS A 98 15.16 2.99 10.17
CA LYS A 98 14.35 3.70 9.17
C LYS A 98 14.24 2.93 7.86
N PRO A 99 15.30 2.29 7.32
CA PRO A 99 15.19 1.49 6.10
C PRO A 99 14.23 0.29 6.26
N GLY A 100 14.32 -0.43 7.38
CA GLY A 100 13.41 -1.54 7.68
C GLY A 100 11.96 -1.09 7.80
N TYR A 101 11.73 0.05 8.45
CA TYR A 101 10.40 0.63 8.55
C TYR A 101 9.85 0.99 7.17
N TYR A 102 10.65 1.69 6.35
CA TYR A 102 10.30 2.04 4.99
C TYR A 102 9.87 0.81 4.17
N ALA A 103 10.66 -0.26 4.20
CA ALA A 103 10.33 -1.51 3.51
C ALA A 103 8.99 -2.08 3.98
N SER A 104 8.79 -2.19 5.30
CA SER A 104 7.56 -2.76 5.87
C SER A 104 6.30 -1.92 5.57
N VAL A 105 6.38 -0.59 5.68
CA VAL A 105 5.23 0.30 5.45
C VAL A 105 4.89 0.44 3.97
N ALA A 106 5.91 0.50 3.10
CA ALA A 106 5.68 0.49 1.66
C ALA A 106 4.87 -0.74 1.25
N GLN A 107 5.28 -1.94 1.67
CA GLN A 107 4.58 -3.17 1.32
C GLN A 107 3.19 -3.25 1.96
N MET A 108 3.04 -2.80 3.22
CA MET A 108 1.75 -2.80 3.93
C MET A 108 0.66 -2.02 3.20
N MET A 109 1.01 -0.90 2.56
CA MET A 109 0.04 -0.10 1.79
C MET A 109 -0.55 -0.88 0.60
N HIS A 110 0.21 -1.81 0.02
CA HIS A 110 -0.20 -2.60 -1.13
C HIS A 110 -0.97 -3.85 -0.72
N THR A 111 -0.44 -4.59 0.27
CA THR A 111 -1.05 -5.85 0.70
C THR A 111 -2.35 -5.65 1.47
N SER A 112 -2.61 -4.44 1.97
CA SER A 112 -3.87 -4.07 2.63
C SER A 112 -4.88 -3.38 1.69
N ASN A 113 -4.48 -3.01 0.47
CA ASN A 113 -5.26 -2.15 -0.43
C ASN A 113 -6.60 -2.78 -0.84
N GLY A 114 -6.67 -4.11 -0.91
CA GLY A 114 -7.91 -4.82 -1.26
C GLY A 114 -9.01 -4.72 -0.22
N LEU A 115 -8.66 -4.54 1.06
CA LEU A 115 -9.61 -4.30 2.16
C LEU A 115 -9.75 -2.82 2.49
N PHE A 116 -8.66 -2.07 2.35
CA PHE A 116 -8.54 -0.67 2.76
C PHE A 116 -8.01 0.17 1.60
N PRO A 117 -8.82 0.39 0.54
CA PRO A 117 -8.38 1.04 -0.68
C PRO A 117 -8.03 2.53 -0.49
N HIS A 118 -8.40 3.13 0.65
CA HIS A 118 -8.01 4.48 1.02
C HIS A 118 -6.54 4.58 1.44
N ASN A 119 -5.87 3.46 1.76
CA ASN A 119 -4.47 3.45 2.16
C ASN A 119 -3.54 3.91 1.03
N ASN A 120 -3.81 3.46 -0.21
CA ASN A 120 -3.05 3.84 -1.40
C ASN A 120 -3.96 3.91 -2.65
N PRO A 121 -4.82 4.95 -2.73
CA PRO A 121 -5.83 5.04 -3.78
C PRO A 121 -5.21 5.24 -5.17
N ALA A 122 -4.04 5.89 -5.24
CA ALA A 122 -3.33 6.13 -6.50
C ALA A 122 -2.85 4.83 -7.16
N GLU A 123 -2.60 3.78 -6.38
CA GLU A 123 -2.10 2.48 -6.87
C GLU A 123 -3.15 1.37 -6.78
N LEU A 124 -4.43 1.73 -6.58
CA LEU A 124 -5.52 0.77 -6.46
C LEU A 124 -5.67 -0.12 -7.71
N PHE A 125 -5.28 0.40 -8.88
CA PHE A 125 -5.32 -0.36 -10.14
C PHE A 125 -4.49 -1.65 -10.08
N VAL A 126 -3.43 -1.72 -9.28
CA VAL A 126 -2.61 -2.93 -9.10
C VAL A 126 -3.42 -4.04 -8.45
N TRP A 127 -4.20 -3.71 -7.42
CA TRP A 127 -5.13 -4.65 -6.79
C TRP A 127 -6.27 -5.02 -7.74
N MET A 128 -6.86 -4.02 -8.42
CA MET A 128 -7.99 -4.26 -9.32
C MET A 128 -7.63 -5.19 -10.48
N GLY A 129 -6.43 -5.09 -11.04
CA GLY A 129 -5.99 -6.01 -12.10
C GLY A 129 -5.99 -7.47 -11.66
N ILE A 130 -5.55 -7.75 -10.43
CA ILE A 130 -5.55 -9.11 -9.87
C ILE A 130 -6.99 -9.52 -9.53
N ALA A 131 -7.77 -8.63 -8.90
CA ALA A 131 -9.15 -8.90 -8.50
C ALA A 131 -10.05 -9.21 -9.71
N GLN A 132 -9.84 -8.54 -10.85
CA GLN A 132 -10.57 -8.84 -12.10
C GLN A 132 -10.35 -10.28 -12.58
N GLY A 133 -9.12 -10.79 -12.46
CA GLY A 133 -8.83 -12.20 -12.77
C GLY A 133 -9.56 -13.18 -11.82
N ILE A 134 -9.74 -12.82 -10.55
CA ILE A 134 -10.53 -13.63 -9.61
C ILE A 134 -12.03 -13.55 -9.92
N MET A 135 -12.53 -12.35 -10.28
CA MET A 135 -13.93 -12.16 -10.66
C MET A 135 -14.30 -12.92 -11.93
N SER A 136 -13.42 -12.97 -12.93
CA SER A 136 -13.68 -13.71 -14.18
C SER A 136 -13.75 -15.23 -13.96
N LEU A 137 -13.12 -15.74 -12.89
CA LEU A 137 -13.25 -17.13 -12.43
C LEU A 137 -14.51 -17.37 -11.58
N GLY A 138 -15.33 -16.35 -11.33
CA GLY A 138 -16.52 -16.43 -10.47
C GLY A 138 -16.20 -16.57 -8.98
N LEU A 139 -14.97 -16.21 -8.56
CA LEU A 139 -14.51 -16.36 -7.18
C LEU A 139 -14.70 -15.05 -6.38
N ASN A 140 -14.77 -15.18 -5.06
CA ASN A 140 -14.97 -14.05 -4.15
C ASN A 140 -13.68 -13.23 -3.99
N THR A 141 -13.74 -11.93 -4.31
CA THR A 141 -12.61 -10.99 -4.15
C THR A 141 -12.31 -10.65 -2.70
N GLY A 142 -13.29 -10.77 -1.79
CA GLY A 142 -13.10 -10.60 -0.35
C GLY A 142 -12.17 -11.65 0.24
N ASP A 143 -12.28 -12.90 -0.19
CA ASP A 143 -11.38 -13.99 0.25
C ASP A 143 -9.93 -13.70 -0.17
N LEU A 144 -9.74 -13.21 -1.40
CA LEU A 144 -8.43 -12.77 -1.87
C LEU A 144 -7.92 -11.62 -1.00
N ALA A 145 -8.75 -10.62 -0.71
CA ALA A 145 -8.34 -9.41 0.01
C ALA A 145 -7.87 -9.73 1.44
N VAL A 146 -8.60 -10.61 2.14
CA VAL A 146 -8.21 -11.10 3.47
C VAL A 146 -6.91 -11.89 3.42
N ARG A 147 -6.76 -12.80 2.45
CA ARG A 147 -5.52 -13.59 2.29
C ARG A 147 -4.32 -12.70 1.99
N TYR A 148 -4.49 -11.70 1.12
CA TYR A 148 -3.44 -10.72 0.80
C TYR A 148 -3.04 -9.90 2.03
N LEU A 149 -4.00 -9.45 2.84
CA LEU A 149 -3.68 -8.74 4.08
C LEU A 149 -2.93 -9.63 5.06
N LEU A 150 -3.40 -10.85 5.31
CA LEU A 150 -2.80 -11.75 6.30
C LEU A 150 -1.40 -12.20 5.89
N LEU A 151 -1.24 -12.66 4.64
CA LEU A 151 0.06 -13.06 4.11
C LEU A 151 0.99 -11.85 4.03
N GLY A 152 0.48 -10.72 3.55
CA GLY A 152 1.20 -9.46 3.50
C GLY A 152 1.70 -9.03 4.88
N ALA A 153 0.85 -9.06 5.91
CA ALA A 153 1.25 -8.71 7.27
C ALA A 153 2.48 -9.50 7.74
N VAL A 154 2.53 -10.80 7.44
CA VAL A 154 3.68 -11.66 7.73
C VAL A 154 4.89 -11.28 6.88
N LEU A 155 4.74 -11.20 5.55
CA LEU A 155 5.84 -10.93 4.63
C LEU A 155 6.43 -9.53 4.82
N ASN A 156 5.61 -8.52 5.09
CA ASN A 156 6.02 -7.13 5.29
C ASN A 156 6.81 -6.97 6.60
N PHE A 157 6.39 -7.68 7.64
CA PHE A 157 7.13 -7.77 8.90
C PHE A 157 8.53 -8.35 8.67
N PHE A 158 8.61 -9.49 7.96
CA PHE A 158 9.89 -10.09 7.62
C PHE A 158 10.71 -9.20 6.69
N GLY A 159 10.09 -8.53 5.73
CA GLY A 159 10.74 -7.59 4.83
C GLY A 159 11.42 -6.46 5.58
N GLY A 160 10.74 -5.86 6.57
CA GLY A 160 11.35 -4.84 7.43
C GLY A 160 12.51 -5.39 8.28
N TRP A 161 12.34 -6.59 8.83
CA TRP A 161 13.37 -7.20 9.68
C TRP A 161 14.62 -7.65 8.89
N VAL A 162 14.43 -8.28 7.73
CA VAL A 162 15.53 -8.64 6.83
C VAL A 162 16.24 -7.39 6.34
N THR A 163 15.51 -6.30 6.10
CA THR A 163 16.10 -5.03 5.71
C THR A 163 17.02 -4.44 6.78
N ASP A 164 16.75 -4.64 8.08
CA ASP A 164 17.71 -4.25 9.13
C ASP A 164 19.04 -5.00 8.99
N PHE A 165 18.99 -6.28 8.64
CA PHE A 165 20.19 -7.09 8.46
C PHE A 165 21.01 -6.61 7.25
N THR A 166 20.36 -6.41 6.11
CA THR A 166 21.03 -5.91 4.90
C THR A 166 21.55 -4.49 5.09
N THR A 167 20.80 -3.63 5.80
CA THR A 167 21.23 -2.27 6.15
C THR A 167 22.53 -2.29 6.96
N LYS A 168 22.65 -3.17 7.96
CA LYS A 168 23.90 -3.31 8.74
C LYS A 168 25.07 -3.74 7.87
N PHE A 169 24.84 -4.67 6.96
CA PHE A 169 25.86 -5.14 6.01
C PHE A 169 26.35 -3.99 5.10
N VAL A 170 25.41 -3.25 4.49
CA VAL A 170 25.73 -2.12 3.62
C VAL A 170 26.39 -0.98 4.39
N ALA A 171 25.93 -0.66 5.60
CA ALA A 171 26.53 0.37 6.44
C ALA A 171 28.01 0.06 6.76
N LYS A 172 28.33 -1.21 7.05
CA LYS A 172 29.71 -1.68 7.25
C LYS A 172 30.53 -1.53 5.98
N GLN A 173 29.98 -1.90 4.82
CA GLN A 173 30.66 -1.76 3.53
C GLN A 173 30.97 -0.30 3.19
N GLN A 174 30.07 0.63 3.54
CA GLN A 174 30.19 2.06 3.28
C GLN A 174 30.96 2.82 4.38
N GLY A 175 31.37 2.15 5.46
CA GLY A 175 32.06 2.79 6.59
C GLY A 175 31.20 3.78 7.39
N VAL A 176 29.87 3.64 7.35
CA VAL A 176 28.93 4.54 8.05
C VAL A 176 28.38 3.86 9.30
N THR A 177 28.25 4.61 10.39
CA THR A 177 27.59 4.14 11.63
C THR A 177 26.23 4.82 11.78
N LEU A 178 25.16 4.04 11.74
CA LEU A 178 23.79 4.54 11.91
C LEU A 178 23.42 4.61 13.39
N SER A 179 22.79 5.71 13.81
CA SER A 179 22.35 5.90 15.19
C SER A 179 21.27 4.89 15.59
N THR A 180 21.45 4.24 16.75
CA THR A 180 20.42 3.43 17.43
C THR A 180 19.57 4.25 18.41
N GLN A 181 19.92 5.52 18.61
CA GLN A 181 19.14 6.48 19.38
C GLN A 181 18.18 7.26 18.48
N VAL A 182 16.99 7.56 18.99
CA VAL A 182 16.04 8.46 18.32
C VAL A 182 16.55 9.88 18.50
N LYS A 183 17.04 10.49 17.41
CA LYS A 183 17.22 11.94 17.36
C LYS A 183 15.82 12.52 17.17
N ALA A 184 15.11 12.79 18.26
CA ALA A 184 13.90 13.57 18.19
C ALA A 184 14.30 14.96 17.69
N SER A 185 14.13 15.24 16.40
CA SER A 185 14.11 16.61 15.91
C SER A 185 12.92 17.26 16.60
N HIS A 186 13.20 18.23 17.47
CA HIS A 186 12.18 19.10 18.04
C HIS A 186 11.26 19.57 16.90
N VAL A 187 9.95 19.51 17.17
CA VAL A 187 8.92 20.19 16.38
C VAL A 187 9.27 21.67 16.27
#